data_AF-A0A1G5M6X7-F1
#
_entry.id   AF-A0A1G5M6X7-F1
#
_cell.length_a   1.000
_cell.length_b   1.000
_cell.length_c   1.000
_cell.angle_alpha   90.00
_cell.angle_beta   90.00
_cell.angle_gamma   90.00
#
_symmetry.space_group_name_H-M   'P 1'
#
loop_
_entity.id
_entity.type
_entity.pdbx_description
1 polymer ?
#
loop_
_entity_poly.entity_id
_entity_poly.type
_entity_poly.pdbx_seq_one_letter_code
_entity_poly.pdbx_strand_id
1 'polypeptide(L)' 'MSARPMRPRGPTVERCPICGKPASAEEAPFCSSRCREVDLNRWLGGAYRIPGEAVREPGGSDDED' A
#
# COMPACT_ATOMS: atom_id res chain seq x y z
N MET A 1 14.56 23.21 -19.15
CA MET A 1 13.56 22.19 -18.76
C MET A 1 14.32 20.89 -18.50
N SER A 2 14.68 20.58 -17.26
CA SER A 2 15.41 19.35 -16.95
C SER A 2 14.45 18.16 -16.91
N ALA A 3 14.67 17.19 -17.80
CA ALA A 3 13.92 15.94 -17.80
C ALA A 3 14.20 15.16 -16.51
N ARG A 4 13.14 14.74 -15.80
CA ARG A 4 13.26 13.91 -14.59
C ARG A 4 13.54 12.46 -15.04
N PRO A 5 14.53 11.76 -14.48
CA PRO A 5 14.79 10.37 -14.84
C PRO A 5 13.58 9.50 -14.48
N MET A 6 13.05 8.80 -15.48
CA MET A 6 11.97 7.82 -15.27
C MET A 6 12.56 6.61 -14.56
N ARG A 7 11.97 6.26 -13.41
CA ARG A 7 12.35 5.06 -12.65
C ARG A 7 12.14 3.81 -13.53
N PRO A 8 13.08 2.86 -13.54
CA PRO A 8 12.93 1.66 -14.35
C PRO A 8 11.71 0.86 -13.88
N ARG A 9 10.89 0.40 -14.84
CA ARG A 9 9.86 -0.61 -14.64
C ARG A 9 10.44 -1.93 -15.15
N GLY A 10 10.90 -2.79 -14.25
CA GLY A 10 11.45 -4.09 -14.61
C GLY A 10 11.11 -5.14 -13.55
N PRO A 11 10.81 -6.39 -13.94
CA PRO A 11 10.44 -7.45 -13.02
C PRO A 11 11.71 -8.03 -12.40
N THR A 12 12.16 -7.44 -11.30
CA THR A 12 13.10 -8.08 -10.39
C THR A 12 12.35 -9.17 -9.65
N VAL A 13 12.92 -10.37 -9.46
CA VAL A 13 12.36 -11.44 -8.60
C VAL A 13 11.56 -10.81 -7.47
N GLU A 14 10.23 -10.92 -7.54
CA GLU A 14 9.32 -10.13 -6.71
C GLU A 14 9.73 -10.35 -5.25
N ARG A 15 10.12 -9.28 -4.56
CA ARG A 15 10.51 -9.38 -3.15
C ARG A 15 9.24 -9.43 -2.32
N CYS A 16 9.22 -10.31 -1.33
CA CYS A 16 8.13 -10.40 -0.37
C CYS A 16 7.88 -9.02 0.25
N PRO A 17 6.66 -8.45 0.12
CA PRO A 17 6.38 -7.10 0.62
C PRO A 17 6.38 -7.01 2.16
N ILE A 18 6.36 -8.16 2.84
CA ILE A 18 6.36 -8.25 4.30
C ILE A 18 7.76 -8.26 4.90
N CYS A 19 8.73 -8.91 4.24
CA CYS A 19 10.07 -9.12 4.81
C CYS A 19 11.25 -8.94 3.83
N GLY A 20 11.00 -8.67 2.55
CA GLY A 20 12.03 -8.37 1.53
C GLY A 20 12.79 -9.58 0.96
N LYS A 21 12.55 -10.78 1.46
CA LYS A 21 13.11 -12.03 0.91
C LYS A 21 12.56 -12.32 -0.50
N PRO A 22 13.26 -13.10 -1.34
CA PRO A 22 12.72 -13.53 -2.63
C PRO A 22 11.36 -14.21 -2.45
N ALA A 23 10.36 -13.85 -3.26
CA ALA A 23 9.09 -14.56 -3.29
C ALA A 23 9.30 -16.01 -3.72
N SER A 24 8.50 -16.92 -3.15
CA SER A 24 8.41 -18.28 -3.66
C SER A 24 7.38 -18.33 -4.79
N ALA A 25 7.55 -19.25 -5.73
CA ALA A 25 6.60 -19.41 -6.84
C ALA A 25 5.22 -19.86 -6.34
N GLU A 26 5.19 -20.67 -5.28
CA GLU A 26 3.95 -21.24 -4.71
C GLU A 26 3.16 -20.21 -3.89
N GLU A 27 3.83 -19.28 -3.21
CA GLU A 27 3.20 -18.31 -2.31
C GLU A 27 3.32 -16.88 -2.81
N ALA A 28 3.61 -16.70 -4.11
CA ALA A 28 3.77 -15.38 -4.73
C ALA A 28 2.53 -14.50 -4.45
N PRO A 29 2.71 -13.23 -4.04
CA PRO A 29 3.95 -12.43 -4.02
C PRO A 29 4.82 -12.57 -2.75
N PHE A 30 4.54 -13.53 -1.87
CA PHE A 30 5.22 -13.70 -0.59
C PHE A 30 6.30 -14.77 -0.64
N CYS A 31 7.14 -14.83 0.40
CA CYS A 31 8.15 -15.88 0.53
C CYS A 31 7.67 -17.12 1.30
N SER A 32 6.48 -17.08 1.91
CA SER A 32 5.92 -18.16 2.76
C SER A 32 4.48 -17.86 3.21
N SER A 33 3.75 -18.90 3.65
CA SER A 33 2.39 -18.77 4.21
C SER A 33 2.33 -17.85 5.42
N ARG A 34 3.35 -17.89 6.28
CA ARG A 34 3.44 -16.98 7.42
C ARG A 34 3.44 -15.51 7.00
N CYS A 35 4.10 -15.16 5.90
CA CYS A 35 4.09 -13.77 5.41
C CYS A 35 2.73 -13.39 4.81
N ARG A 36 2.05 -14.31 4.13
CA ARG A 36 0.68 -14.11 3.64
C ARG A 36 -0.30 -13.83 4.78
N GLU A 37 -0.20 -14.58 5.87
CA GLU A 37 -1.06 -14.37 7.06
C GLU A 37 -0.77 -13.06 7.78
N VAL A 38 0.51 -12.64 7.87
CA VAL A 38 0.87 -11.33 8.44
C VAL A 38 0.30 -10.20 7.60
N ASP A 39 0.37 -10.30 6.27
CA ASP A 39 -0.24 -9.32 5.36
C ASP A 39 -1.75 -9.23 5.56
N LEU A 40 -2.43 -10.38 5.66
CA LEU A 40 -3.86 -10.44 5.93
C LEU A 40 -4.21 -9.75 7.24
N ASN A 41 -3.45 -9.98 8.32
CA ASN A 41 -3.68 -9.31 9.60
C ASN A 41 -3.49 -7.79 9.51
N ARG A 42 -2.52 -7.31 8.72
CA ARG A 42 -2.34 -5.87 8.47
C ARG A 42 -3.52 -5.26 7.71
N TRP A 43 -4.07 -6.01 6.75
CA TRP A 43 -5.29 -5.65 6.05
C TRP A 43 -6.48 -5.53 7.00
N LEU A 44 -6.74 -6.58 7.78
CA LEU A 44 -7.85 -6.61 8.73
C LEU A 44 -7.68 -5.57 9.84
N GLY A 45 -6.44 -5.26 10.23
CA GLY A 45 -6.11 -4.23 11.21
C GLY A 45 -6.12 -2.80 10.68
N GLY A 46 -6.47 -2.57 9.40
CA GLY A 46 -6.53 -1.22 8.82
C GLY A 46 -5.18 -0.52 8.69
N ALA A 47 -4.07 -1.28 8.64
CA ALA A 47 -2.73 -0.71 8.53
C ALA A 47 -2.47 -0.06 7.16
N TYR A 48 -3.18 -0.50 6.12
CA TYR A 48 -3.10 0.08 4.79
C TYR A 48 -3.97 1.33 4.68
N ARG A 49 -3.32 2.48 4.51
CA ARG A 49 -3.98 3.78 4.30
C ARG A 49 -3.43 4.45 3.05
N ILE A 50 -4.33 4.99 2.23
CA ILE A 50 -3.96 5.83 1.10
C ILE A 50 -4.00 7.28 1.58
N PRO A 51 -2.89 8.03 1.46
CA PRO A 51 -2.91 9.46 1.78
C PRO A 51 -3.84 10.17 0.80
N GLY A 52 -4.85 10.85 1.34
CA GLY A 52 -5.80 11.67 0.59
C GLY A 52 -5.65 13.15 0.96
N GLU A 53 -6.20 14.02 0.13
CA GLU A 53 -6.40 15.42 0.50
C GLU A 53 -7.35 15.49 1.70
N ALA A 54 -7.13 16.48 2.58
CA ALA A 54 -7.99 16.64 3.76
C ALA A 54 -9.45 16.83 3.30
N VAL A 55 -10.36 16.04 3.85
CA VAL A 55 -11.79 16.18 3.58
C VAL A 55 -12.22 17.55 4.08
N ARG A 56 -12.62 18.45 3.19
CA ARG A 56 -13.33 19.68 3.57
C ARG A 56 -14.73 19.27 4.01
N GLU A 57 -15.06 19.55 5.27
CA GLU A 57 -16.43 19.33 5.76
C GLU A 57 -17.39 20.25 5.00
N PRO A 58 -18.49 19.74 4.41
CA PRO A 58 -19.51 20.59 3.82
C PRO A 58 -20.19 21.37 4.95
N GLY A 59 -20.27 22.69 4.80
CA GLY A 59 -20.55 23.63 5.88
C GLY A 59 -21.77 23.30 6.75
N GLY A 60 -21.57 23.41 8.07
CA GLY A 60 -22.65 23.79 8.97
C GLY A 60 -23.08 25.21 8.63
N SER A 61 -24.30 25.36 8.13
CA SER A 61 -24.99 26.65 8.14
C SER A 61 -25.63 26.82 9.51
N ASP A 62 -24.99 27.65 10.31
CA ASP A 62 -25.57 28.37 11.45
C ASP A 62 -26.55 29.40 10.85
N ASP A 63 -27.87 29.21 11.01
CA ASP A 63 -28.90 30.25 10.86
C ASP A 63 -30.25 29.69 11.37
N GLU A 64 -30.46 29.77 12.68
CA GLU A 64 -31.78 29.87 13.33
C GLU A 64 -32.22 31.35 13.29
N ASP A 65 -33.30 31.67 12.56
CA ASP A 65 -34.45 32.53 12.96
C ASP A 65 -35.53 32.54 11.86
#